data_AF-A0A6A0AV16-F1
#
_entry.id   AF-A0A6A0AV16-F1
#
_cell.length_a   1.000
_cell.length_b   1.000
_cell.length_c   1.000
_cell.angle_alpha   90.00
_cell.angle_beta   90.00
_cell.angle_gamma   90.00
#
_symmetry.space_group_name_H-M   'P 1'
#
loop_
_entity.id
_entity.type
_entity.pdbx_description
1 polymer ?
#
loop_
_entity_poly.entity_id
_entity_poly.type
_entity_poly.pdbx_seq_one_letter_code
_entity_poly.pdbx_strand_id
1 'polypeptide(L)'
;MRRAVVYARQSEARKDKSEGSTITQVAECTALINKADDLKHTATYEDIDLSAYSGVERPDFERMLSDARSGLIDVIVVNYISRFSRQEPKDALPVILELQRLGVQIVSVYEGPITDDLVGLITLLMRLNAAHEESKNKSKAVSGTKKTLKAAGGFVGGVPPFGFRTEVQRNGKLVIRVLVHEPDEVEVIRKIVARILEHKDVPYVPGKPHPGSLTGVCAWLNETGVPTRGIESHAKRGIAAPSWKVTTVRRVLTDPRLMGHLTEPVYETVQKQDGSGTWQRRTGYRSVRDEHGKPVISHEPIIGAAEFHELQKCLAVHKEGSRPKGTFLTRGDSLLSALGILRCEGGHTMCKQAGDSQRMTTYTCQRKKGTKSTHEGTVSILRDRLDDYVARSVMSRLVALDYEDPDDMALLTEATRRFAATVSAPEAVAEKSAIVAERADYKAALDELYDDYDAGVYKGATGRERFIQKRDRLEASLSAVDERLAALEAEAPQVLSVDIWTAHEGDPIGPGSWWHGATLADKRAFLKLFVERVEVRKASAFGTQYAPDPVNERARIHWAKPGGSASI
;
A
#
# COMPACT_ATOMS: atom_id res chain seq x y z
N MET A 1 -59.15 -30.50 10.18
CA MET A 1 -58.24 -29.60 9.42
C MET A 1 -56.84 -29.78 9.95
N ARG A 2 -55.88 -30.00 9.07
CA ARG A 2 -54.45 -30.13 9.38
C ARG A 2 -53.86 -28.75 9.67
N ARG A 3 -52.97 -28.66 10.66
CA ARG A 3 -52.34 -27.41 11.12
C ARG A 3 -51.17 -27.08 10.20
N ALA A 4 -51.35 -26.04 9.40
CA ALA A 4 -50.35 -25.57 8.45
C ALA A 4 -49.67 -24.31 8.98
N VAL A 5 -48.34 -24.27 8.88
CA VAL A 5 -47.54 -23.11 9.26
C VAL A 5 -46.72 -22.61 8.08
N VAL A 6 -46.35 -21.34 8.13
CA VAL A 6 -45.48 -20.72 7.13
C VAL A 6 -44.11 -20.46 7.72
N TYR A 7 -43.05 -20.76 6.96
CA TYR A 7 -41.70 -20.30 7.30
C TYR A 7 -41.12 -19.42 6.19
N ALA A 8 -40.72 -18.19 6.57
CA ALA A 8 -40.12 -17.22 5.67
C ALA A 8 -38.79 -16.69 6.22
N ARG A 9 -37.86 -16.41 5.31
CA ARG A 9 -36.57 -15.79 5.65
C ARG A 9 -36.14 -14.79 4.59
N GLN A 10 -35.42 -13.76 5.00
CA GLN A 10 -34.82 -12.83 4.05
C GLN A 10 -33.52 -13.42 3.48
N SER A 11 -33.40 -13.52 2.15
CA SER A 11 -32.18 -14.02 1.49
C SER A 11 -31.24 -12.87 1.11
N GLU A 12 -29.92 -13.03 1.32
CA GLU A 12 -28.90 -12.01 0.98
C GLU A 12 -28.80 -11.69 -0.53
N ALA A 13 -29.31 -12.54 -1.43
CA ALA A 13 -28.90 -12.55 -2.83
C ALA A 13 -29.30 -11.33 -3.68
N ARG A 14 -30.20 -10.43 -3.22
CA ARG A 14 -30.56 -9.23 -4.01
C ARG A 14 -30.92 -8.06 -3.09
N LYS A 15 -29.99 -7.12 -2.94
CA LYS A 15 -30.23 -5.78 -2.34
C LYS A 15 -30.91 -4.80 -3.29
N ASP A 16 -31.32 -5.25 -4.49
CA ASP A 16 -32.13 -4.45 -5.40
C ASP A 16 -33.62 -4.81 -5.25
N LYS A 17 -34.40 -3.75 -5.00
CA LYS A 17 -35.84 -3.73 -4.76
C LYS A 17 -36.59 -4.39 -5.92
N SER A 18 -37.29 -5.51 -5.65
CA SER A 18 -38.70 -5.74 -6.08
C SER A 18 -39.23 -7.18 -5.92
N GLU A 19 -38.44 -8.20 -5.56
CA GLU A 19 -38.91 -9.62 -5.67
C GLU A 19 -38.61 -10.58 -4.47
N GLY A 20 -38.51 -10.14 -3.21
CA GLY A 20 -38.20 -11.12 -2.14
C GLY A 20 -38.31 -10.69 -0.68
N SER A 21 -39.22 -9.78 -0.33
CA SER A 21 -39.51 -9.50 1.09
C SER A 21 -40.13 -10.73 1.78
N THR A 22 -39.89 -10.94 3.08
CA THR A 22 -40.61 -11.98 3.85
C THR A 22 -42.12 -11.79 3.74
N ILE A 23 -42.58 -10.54 3.64
CA ILE A 23 -43.98 -10.19 3.39
C ILE A 23 -44.55 -10.89 2.16
N THR A 24 -43.84 -10.86 1.03
CA THR A 24 -44.28 -11.52 -0.21
C THR A 24 -44.29 -13.04 -0.05
N GLN A 25 -43.27 -13.60 0.62
CA GLN A 25 -43.17 -15.04 0.87
C GLN A 25 -44.32 -15.53 1.74
N VAL A 26 -44.64 -14.80 2.81
CA VAL A 26 -45.75 -15.13 3.72
C VAL A 26 -47.09 -15.01 3.00
N ALA A 27 -47.28 -13.96 2.18
CA ALA A 27 -48.50 -13.79 1.40
C ALA A 27 -48.72 -14.96 0.42
N GLU A 28 -47.68 -15.37 -0.32
CA GLU A 28 -47.74 -16.50 -1.25
C GLU A 28 -48.04 -17.83 -0.55
N CYS A 29 -47.35 -18.12 0.56
CA CYS A 29 -47.55 -19.35 1.32
C CYS A 29 -48.94 -19.40 1.99
N THR A 30 -49.38 -18.28 2.56
CA THR A 30 -50.71 -18.18 3.19
C THR A 30 -51.82 -18.32 2.15
N ALA A 31 -51.64 -17.74 0.94
CA ALA A 31 -52.57 -17.91 -0.16
C ALA A 31 -52.66 -19.37 -0.62
N LEU A 32 -51.56 -20.13 -0.59
CA LEU A 32 -51.57 -21.56 -0.89
C LEU A 32 -52.33 -22.36 0.19
N ILE A 33 -52.13 -22.03 1.47
CA ILE A 33 -52.86 -22.65 2.58
C ILE A 33 -54.37 -22.38 2.48
N ASN A 34 -54.75 -21.13 2.23
CA ASN A 34 -56.17 -20.72 2.15
C ASN A 34 -56.92 -21.32 0.94
N LYS A 35 -56.20 -21.81 -0.08
CA LYS A 35 -56.78 -22.51 -1.23
C LYS A 35 -57.08 -23.98 -0.94
N ALA A 36 -56.57 -24.53 0.15
CA ALA A 36 -56.76 -25.93 0.52
C ALA A 36 -57.86 -26.06 1.58
N ASP A 37 -58.91 -26.83 1.27
CA ASP A 37 -60.08 -26.99 2.16
C ASP A 37 -59.77 -27.76 3.46
N ASP A 38 -58.63 -28.47 3.50
CA ASP A 38 -58.26 -29.34 4.60
C ASP A 38 -57.16 -28.76 5.50
N LEU A 39 -56.61 -27.59 5.15
CA LEU A 39 -55.54 -26.91 5.90
C LEU A 39 -56.09 -25.74 6.72
N LYS A 40 -55.52 -25.53 7.91
CA LYS A 40 -55.77 -24.34 8.73
C LYS A 40 -54.44 -23.67 9.02
N HIS A 41 -54.30 -22.41 8.62
CA HIS A 41 -53.13 -21.61 8.97
C HIS A 41 -53.09 -21.37 10.49
N THR A 42 -52.06 -21.86 11.18
CA THR A 42 -51.94 -21.78 12.64
C THR A 42 -50.86 -20.85 13.14
N ALA A 43 -49.76 -20.66 12.37
CA ALA A 43 -48.66 -19.78 12.75
C ALA A 43 -47.77 -19.41 11.55
N THR A 44 -47.13 -18.25 11.64
CA THR A 44 -46.06 -17.82 10.74
C THR A 44 -44.78 -17.67 11.56
N TYR A 45 -43.68 -18.25 11.06
CA TYR A 45 -42.33 -18.13 11.61
C TYR A 45 -41.47 -17.31 10.65
N GLU A 46 -40.88 -16.22 11.13
CA GLU A 46 -40.16 -15.28 10.28
C GLU A 46 -38.79 -14.93 10.87
N ASP A 47 -37.74 -15.19 10.09
CA ASP A 47 -36.38 -14.74 10.38
C ASP A 47 -36.06 -13.50 9.50
N ILE A 48 -36.23 -12.30 10.07
CA ILE A 48 -36.01 -10.98 9.43
C ILE A 48 -34.71 -10.35 9.96
N ASP A 49 -33.94 -9.66 9.11
CA ASP A 49 -32.74 -8.90 9.49
C ASP A 49 -31.60 -9.70 10.15
N LEU A 50 -31.57 -11.03 9.98
CA LEU A 50 -30.45 -11.87 10.39
C LEU A 50 -29.37 -11.89 9.30
N SER A 51 -28.39 -11.00 9.41
CA SER A 51 -27.21 -10.98 8.53
C SER A 51 -26.46 -12.30 8.61
N ALA A 52 -26.17 -12.95 7.47
CA ALA A 52 -25.49 -14.24 7.42
C ALA A 52 -23.98 -14.15 7.72
N TYR A 53 -23.52 -13.06 8.36
CA TYR A 53 -22.10 -12.80 8.61
C TYR A 53 -21.67 -12.88 10.09
N SER A 54 -22.52 -13.31 10.98
CA SER A 54 -22.11 -13.86 12.28
C SER A 54 -22.98 -15.10 12.52
N GLY A 55 -22.47 -16.10 13.24
CA GLY A 55 -23.18 -17.35 13.49
C GLY A 55 -24.40 -17.18 14.40
N VAL A 56 -25.40 -16.41 13.95
CA VAL A 56 -26.56 -16.00 14.72
C VAL A 56 -27.68 -17.02 14.54
N GLU A 57 -28.25 -17.36 15.68
CA GLU A 57 -29.38 -18.24 15.91
C GLU A 57 -30.55 -17.92 14.97
N ARG A 58 -31.25 -18.96 14.49
CA ARG A 58 -32.52 -18.84 13.76
C ARG A 58 -33.64 -19.13 14.75
N PRO A 59 -33.99 -18.21 15.66
CA PRO A 59 -34.87 -18.49 16.78
C PRO A 59 -36.25 -18.96 16.30
N ASP A 60 -36.76 -18.39 15.20
CA ASP A 60 -38.06 -18.76 14.65
C ASP A 60 -38.02 -20.10 13.91
N PHE A 61 -36.91 -20.40 13.24
CA PHE A 61 -36.69 -21.73 12.65
C PHE A 61 -36.57 -22.82 13.70
N GLU A 62 -35.77 -22.61 14.75
CA GLU A 62 -35.61 -23.58 15.84
C GLU A 62 -36.92 -23.73 16.64
N ARG A 63 -37.68 -22.64 16.84
CA ARG A 63 -39.03 -22.70 17.43
C ARG A 63 -39.97 -23.53 16.56
N MET A 64 -39.98 -23.32 15.24
CA MET A 64 -40.76 -24.14 14.32
C MET A 64 -40.38 -25.62 14.39
N LEU A 65 -39.09 -25.95 14.43
CA LEU A 65 -38.64 -27.33 14.58
C LEU A 65 -39.05 -27.93 15.93
N SER A 66 -39.00 -27.16 17.01
CA SER A 66 -39.47 -27.58 18.34
C SER A 66 -40.98 -27.85 18.35
N ASP A 67 -41.77 -26.98 17.72
CA ASP A 67 -43.22 -27.14 17.61
C ASP A 67 -43.58 -28.35 16.74
N ALA A 68 -42.81 -28.60 15.67
CA ALA A 68 -42.93 -29.79 14.85
C ALA A 68 -42.62 -31.08 15.65
N ARG A 69 -41.53 -31.09 16.41
CA ARG A 69 -41.15 -32.20 17.31
C ARG A 69 -42.20 -32.45 18.41
N SER A 70 -42.90 -31.40 18.83
CA SER A 70 -43.98 -31.47 19.82
C SER A 70 -45.33 -31.91 19.21
N GLY A 71 -45.36 -32.21 17.90
CA GLY A 71 -46.58 -32.60 17.20
C GLY A 71 -47.61 -31.48 17.12
N LEU A 72 -47.18 -30.21 17.11
CA LEU A 72 -48.06 -29.03 16.97
C LEU A 72 -48.29 -28.61 15.51
N ILE A 73 -47.52 -29.17 14.58
CA ILE A 73 -47.49 -28.82 13.16
C ILE A 73 -47.72 -30.07 12.32
N ASP A 74 -48.62 -30.01 11.36
CA ASP A 74 -48.88 -31.11 10.41
C ASP A 74 -48.30 -30.80 9.02
N VAL A 75 -48.27 -29.51 8.63
CA VAL A 75 -47.78 -29.06 7.32
C VAL A 75 -46.91 -27.79 7.47
N ILE A 76 -45.74 -27.79 6.85
CA ILE A 76 -44.88 -26.59 6.72
C ILE A 76 -44.89 -26.12 5.27
N VAL A 77 -45.28 -24.88 5.05
CA VAL A 77 -45.30 -24.23 3.74
C VAL A 77 -44.18 -23.20 3.65
N VAL A 78 -43.36 -23.32 2.60
CA VAL A 78 -42.26 -22.41 2.29
C VAL A 78 -42.36 -21.97 0.83
N ASN A 79 -41.73 -20.85 0.47
CA ASN A 79 -41.69 -20.48 -0.95
C ASN A 79 -40.79 -21.45 -1.74
N TYR A 80 -39.55 -21.65 -1.29
CA TYR A 80 -38.56 -22.59 -1.84
C TYR A 80 -37.98 -23.47 -0.73
N ILE A 81 -37.58 -24.69 -1.07
CA ILE A 81 -36.93 -25.67 -0.18
C ILE A 81 -35.58 -25.14 0.35
N SER A 82 -34.93 -24.26 -0.40
CA SER A 82 -33.75 -23.52 0.05
C SER A 82 -33.96 -22.72 1.35
N ARG A 83 -35.20 -22.58 1.85
CA ARG A 83 -35.48 -22.00 3.18
C ARG A 83 -34.99 -22.88 4.33
N PHE A 84 -34.88 -24.19 4.14
CA PHE A 84 -34.33 -25.09 5.17
C PHE A 84 -32.79 -25.08 5.21
N SER A 85 -32.10 -24.62 4.16
CA SER A 85 -30.63 -24.65 4.10
C SER A 85 -29.95 -23.47 4.81
N ARG A 86 -28.78 -23.74 5.40
CA ARG A 86 -27.91 -22.73 6.03
C ARG A 86 -27.00 -22.03 5.02
N GLN A 87 -26.10 -22.77 4.34
CA GLN A 87 -25.13 -22.19 3.40
C GLN A 87 -25.27 -22.77 1.99
N GLU A 88 -25.46 -24.09 1.88
CA GLU A 88 -25.63 -24.78 0.62
C GLU A 88 -26.99 -25.47 0.55
N PRO A 89 -27.66 -25.56 -0.62
CA PRO A 89 -28.96 -26.24 -0.76
C PRO A 89 -28.99 -27.67 -0.17
N LYS A 90 -27.87 -28.40 -0.22
CA LYS A 90 -27.72 -29.74 0.37
C LYS A 90 -27.91 -29.78 1.90
N ASP A 91 -27.70 -28.65 2.59
CA ASP A 91 -27.83 -28.55 4.05
C ASP A 91 -29.29 -28.64 4.49
N ALA A 92 -30.25 -28.52 3.58
CA ALA A 92 -31.68 -28.68 3.86
C ALA A 92 -32.06 -30.16 4.11
N LEU A 93 -31.29 -31.11 3.59
CA LEU A 93 -31.65 -32.52 3.56
C LEU A 93 -31.86 -33.15 4.94
N PRO A 94 -30.99 -32.95 5.94
CA PRO A 94 -31.18 -33.52 7.28
C PRO A 94 -32.48 -33.04 7.94
N VAL A 95 -32.82 -31.77 7.75
CA VAL A 95 -34.04 -31.17 8.32
C VAL A 95 -35.29 -31.72 7.66
N ILE A 96 -35.27 -31.86 6.32
CA ILE A 96 -36.40 -32.43 5.57
C ILE A 96 -36.67 -33.87 6.01
N LEU A 97 -35.61 -34.69 6.15
CA LEU A 97 -35.72 -36.08 6.60
C LEU A 97 -36.21 -36.18 8.05
N GLU A 98 -35.79 -35.25 8.92
CA GLU A 98 -36.29 -35.18 10.29
C GLU A 98 -37.80 -34.87 10.32
N LEU A 99 -38.24 -33.85 9.59
CA LEU A 99 -39.64 -33.44 9.53
C LEU A 99 -40.53 -34.54 8.92
N GLN A 100 -40.07 -35.22 7.87
CA GLN A 100 -40.79 -36.37 7.30
C GLN A 100 -40.92 -37.53 8.31
N ARG A 101 -39.86 -37.82 9.09
CA ARG A 101 -39.92 -38.83 10.17
C ARG A 101 -40.89 -38.47 11.29
N LEU A 102 -41.10 -37.18 11.53
CA LEU A 102 -42.10 -36.66 12.47
C LEU A 102 -43.52 -36.65 11.89
N GLY A 103 -43.71 -37.07 10.63
CA GLY A 103 -45.00 -37.06 9.94
C GLY A 103 -45.42 -35.67 9.44
N VAL A 104 -44.51 -34.70 9.41
CA VAL A 104 -44.78 -33.34 8.94
C VAL A 104 -44.61 -33.25 7.43
N GLN A 105 -45.67 -32.84 6.73
CA GLN A 105 -45.62 -32.64 5.29
C GLN A 105 -44.98 -31.29 4.95
N ILE A 106 -44.06 -31.29 3.97
CA ILE A 106 -43.42 -30.06 3.48
C ILE A 106 -43.97 -29.71 2.11
N VAL A 107 -44.40 -28.46 1.94
CA VAL A 107 -44.93 -27.94 0.67
C VAL A 107 -44.16 -26.68 0.27
N SER A 108 -43.56 -26.70 -0.92
CA SER A 108 -43.00 -25.51 -1.55
C SER A 108 -44.00 -24.92 -2.53
N VAL A 109 -44.18 -23.59 -2.50
CA VAL A 109 -45.01 -22.86 -3.46
C VAL A 109 -44.51 -23.07 -4.90
N TYR A 110 -43.19 -23.05 -5.11
CA TYR A 110 -42.59 -23.13 -6.44
C TYR A 110 -42.17 -24.56 -6.84
N GLU A 111 -41.91 -25.44 -5.87
CA GLU A 111 -41.35 -26.79 -6.12
C GLU A 111 -42.35 -27.93 -5.86
N GLY A 112 -43.52 -27.61 -5.28
CA GLY A 112 -44.58 -28.55 -4.95
C GLY A 112 -44.38 -29.28 -3.61
N PRO A 113 -45.25 -30.26 -3.29
CA PRO A 113 -45.12 -31.09 -2.10
C PRO A 113 -43.89 -32.02 -2.20
N ILE A 114 -43.18 -32.18 -1.09
CA ILE A 114 -42.12 -33.18 -0.96
C ILE A 114 -42.74 -34.48 -0.46
N THR A 115 -42.70 -35.52 -1.27
CA THR A 115 -43.15 -36.87 -0.91
C THR A 115 -42.07 -37.61 -0.13
N ASP A 116 -42.51 -38.50 0.76
CA ASP A 116 -41.67 -39.34 1.63
C ASP A 116 -41.25 -40.67 0.97
N ASP A 117 -41.54 -40.83 -0.33
CA ASP A 117 -41.16 -41.98 -1.11
C ASP A 117 -39.75 -41.83 -1.73
N LEU A 118 -39.15 -42.98 -2.10
CA LEU A 118 -37.81 -43.04 -2.67
C LEU A 118 -37.67 -42.17 -3.93
N VAL A 119 -38.73 -42.08 -4.75
CA VAL A 119 -38.77 -41.27 -5.96
C VAL A 119 -38.78 -39.77 -5.62
N GLY A 120 -39.55 -39.35 -4.61
CA GLY A 120 -39.55 -38.00 -4.08
C GLY A 120 -38.18 -37.55 -3.57
N LEU A 121 -37.51 -38.41 -2.80
CA LEU A 121 -36.17 -38.13 -2.27
C LEU A 121 -35.11 -38.03 -3.38
N ILE A 122 -35.13 -38.93 -4.37
CA ILE A 122 -34.22 -38.88 -5.52
C ILE A 122 -34.45 -37.60 -6.33
N THR A 123 -35.72 -37.26 -6.59
CA THR A 123 -36.09 -36.05 -7.34
C THR A 123 -35.62 -34.79 -6.62
N LEU A 124 -35.78 -34.74 -5.30
CA LEU A 124 -35.28 -33.67 -4.45
C LEU A 124 -33.75 -33.55 -4.55
N LEU A 125 -33.01 -34.66 -4.42
CA LEU A 125 -31.55 -34.68 -4.51
C LEU A 125 -31.05 -34.23 -5.89
N MET A 126 -31.70 -34.68 -6.96
CA MET A 126 -31.38 -34.25 -8.34
C MET A 126 -31.59 -32.75 -8.52
N ARG A 127 -32.70 -32.20 -8.02
CA ARG A 127 -33.00 -30.75 -8.10
C ARG A 127 -31.99 -29.92 -7.32
N LEU A 128 -31.65 -30.35 -6.10
CA LEU A 128 -30.63 -29.68 -5.28
C LEU A 128 -29.25 -29.70 -5.94
N ASN A 129 -28.89 -30.83 -6.58
CA ASN A 129 -27.63 -30.94 -7.31
C ASN A 129 -27.61 -30.06 -8.57
N ALA A 130 -28.69 -30.05 -9.35
CA ALA A 130 -28.81 -29.22 -10.54
C ALA A 130 -28.68 -27.72 -10.21
N ALA A 131 -29.32 -27.25 -9.14
CA ALA A 131 -29.19 -25.87 -8.66
C ALA A 131 -27.75 -25.53 -8.23
N HIS A 132 -27.04 -26.48 -7.63
CA HIS A 132 -25.63 -26.32 -7.25
C HIS A 132 -24.68 -26.28 -8.45
N GLU A 133 -24.89 -27.18 -9.42
CA GLU A 133 -24.13 -27.24 -10.66
C GLU A 133 -24.35 -25.98 -11.50
N GLU A 134 -25.58 -25.49 -11.60
CA GLU A 134 -25.89 -24.25 -12.30
C GLU A 134 -25.19 -23.04 -11.66
N SER A 135 -25.18 -22.97 -10.32
CA SER A 135 -24.47 -21.93 -9.57
C SER A 135 -22.94 -22.00 -9.78
N LYS A 136 -22.35 -23.20 -9.76
CA LYS A 136 -20.93 -23.43 -10.05
C LYS A 136 -20.59 -23.08 -11.50
N ASN A 137 -21.43 -23.46 -12.45
CA ASN A 137 -21.24 -23.18 -13.88
C ASN A 137 -21.36 -21.67 -14.16
N LYS A 138 -22.33 -20.98 -13.55
CA LYS A 138 -22.42 -19.51 -13.59
C LYS A 138 -21.17 -18.85 -13.02
N SER A 139 -20.66 -19.33 -11.89
CA SER A 139 -19.45 -18.81 -11.27
C SER A 139 -18.19 -19.04 -12.12
N LYS A 140 -18.06 -20.23 -12.73
CA LYS A 140 -16.99 -20.54 -13.69
C LYS A 140 -17.08 -19.69 -14.94
N ALA A 141 -18.28 -19.52 -15.50
CA ALA A 141 -18.52 -18.67 -16.67
C ALA A 141 -18.17 -17.20 -16.38
N VAL A 142 -18.62 -16.67 -15.24
CA VAL A 142 -18.28 -15.30 -14.81
C VAL A 142 -16.77 -15.15 -14.62
N SER A 143 -16.10 -16.11 -13.97
CA SER A 143 -14.65 -16.09 -13.79
C SER A 143 -13.90 -16.15 -15.14
N GLY A 144 -14.34 -17.01 -16.05
CA GLY A 144 -13.83 -17.12 -17.41
C GLY A 144 -13.96 -15.81 -18.18
N THR A 145 -15.15 -15.20 -18.18
CA THR A 145 -15.39 -13.89 -18.80
C THR A 145 -14.49 -12.81 -18.20
N LYS A 146 -14.35 -12.76 -16.87
CA LYS A 146 -13.44 -11.82 -16.20
C LYS A 146 -11.98 -12.01 -16.62
N LYS A 147 -11.52 -13.25 -16.77
CA LYS A 147 -10.17 -13.56 -17.24
C LYS A 147 -9.97 -13.12 -18.69
N THR A 148 -10.93 -13.39 -19.56
CA THR A 148 -10.91 -12.95 -20.97
C THR A 148 -10.90 -11.42 -21.08
N LEU A 149 -11.73 -10.73 -20.29
CA LEU A 149 -11.77 -9.27 -20.26
C LEU A 149 -10.44 -8.69 -19.76
N LYS A 150 -9.85 -9.23 -18.69
CA LYS A 150 -8.53 -8.82 -18.18
C LYS A 150 -7.43 -9.02 -19.22
N ALA A 151 -7.41 -10.18 -19.89
CA ALA A 151 -6.43 -10.48 -20.93
C ALA A 151 -6.54 -9.53 -22.14
N ALA A 152 -7.74 -9.03 -22.42
CA ALA A 152 -8.00 -7.99 -23.42
C ALA A 152 -7.75 -6.56 -22.91
N GLY A 153 -7.14 -6.37 -21.74
CA GLY A 153 -6.86 -5.05 -21.13
C GLY A 153 -8.07 -4.38 -20.49
N GLY A 154 -9.19 -5.08 -20.36
CA GLY A 154 -10.43 -4.57 -19.78
C GLY A 154 -10.39 -4.44 -18.26
N PHE A 155 -10.93 -3.33 -17.76
CA PHE A 155 -11.22 -3.08 -16.35
C PHE A 155 -12.41 -3.92 -15.88
N VAL A 156 -12.17 -4.75 -14.87
CA VAL A 156 -13.14 -5.74 -14.34
C VAL A 156 -13.74 -5.31 -12.99
N GLY A 157 -13.58 -4.05 -12.60
CA GLY A 157 -14.14 -3.48 -11.36
C GLY A 157 -15.52 -2.84 -11.54
N GLY A 158 -16.20 -2.60 -10.43
CA GLY A 158 -17.46 -1.84 -10.42
C GLY A 158 -17.22 -0.35 -10.65
N VAL A 159 -16.71 0.32 -9.61
CA VAL A 159 -16.38 1.75 -9.61
C VAL A 159 -14.91 1.94 -10.02
N PRO A 160 -14.60 2.81 -11.00
CA PRO A 160 -13.21 3.09 -11.35
C PRO A 160 -12.44 3.72 -10.17
N PRO A 161 -11.12 3.55 -10.10
CA PRO A 161 -10.27 4.24 -9.11
C PRO A 161 -10.25 5.76 -9.33
N PHE A 162 -9.85 6.52 -8.31
CA PHE A 162 -9.63 7.98 -8.39
C PHE A 162 -8.54 8.28 -9.44
N GLY A 163 -8.73 9.32 -10.24
CA GLY A 163 -7.93 9.63 -11.44
C GLY A 163 -8.47 9.03 -12.74
N PHE A 164 -9.48 8.15 -12.66
CA PHE A 164 -9.94 7.41 -13.82
C PHE A 164 -11.45 7.35 -13.93
N ARG A 165 -11.92 7.36 -15.18
CA ARG A 165 -13.27 6.96 -15.58
C ARG A 165 -13.19 5.71 -16.44
N THR A 166 -14.33 5.11 -16.74
CA THR A 166 -14.38 3.97 -17.67
C THR A 166 -15.04 4.37 -18.97
N GLU A 167 -14.44 4.00 -20.08
CA GLU A 167 -15.04 4.10 -21.41
C GLU A 167 -15.25 2.70 -21.99
N VAL A 168 -16.33 2.56 -22.78
CA VAL A 168 -16.65 1.28 -23.42
C VAL A 168 -15.96 1.24 -24.78
N GLN A 169 -15.05 0.28 -24.96
CA GLN A 169 -14.40 0.02 -26.23
C GLN A 169 -14.86 -1.32 -26.79
N ARG A 170 -14.97 -1.38 -28.12
CA ARG A 170 -15.38 -2.58 -28.84
C ARG A 170 -14.18 -3.14 -29.59
N ASN A 171 -13.65 -4.26 -29.11
CA ASN A 171 -12.59 -5.02 -29.78
C ASN A 171 -13.24 -6.19 -30.54
N GLY A 172 -13.68 -5.91 -31.78
CA GLY A 172 -14.44 -6.86 -32.59
C GLY A 172 -15.82 -7.21 -31.99
N LYS A 173 -16.01 -8.48 -31.61
CA LYS A 173 -17.23 -8.93 -30.92
C LYS A 173 -17.17 -8.71 -29.40
N LEU A 174 -16.00 -8.40 -28.85
CA LEU A 174 -15.81 -8.22 -27.41
C LEU A 174 -16.00 -6.76 -27.01
N VAL A 175 -16.86 -6.52 -26.03
CA VAL A 175 -17.06 -5.19 -25.43
C VAL A 175 -16.30 -5.16 -24.12
N ILE A 176 -15.31 -4.28 -24.02
CA ILE A 176 -14.47 -4.08 -22.84
C ILE A 176 -14.70 -2.69 -22.25
N ARG A 177 -14.55 -2.56 -20.93
CA ARG A 177 -14.42 -1.26 -20.28
C ARG A 177 -12.94 -0.98 -20.12
N VAL A 178 -12.45 0.15 -20.60
CA VAL A 178 -11.06 0.57 -20.39
C VAL A 178 -11.00 1.70 -19.39
N LEU A 179 -9.87 1.85 -18.70
CA LEU A 179 -9.62 3.03 -17.87
C LEU A 179 -9.12 4.16 -18.75
N VAL A 180 -9.74 5.33 -18.60
CA VAL A 180 -9.35 6.58 -19.25
C VAL A 180 -9.20 7.63 -18.16
N HIS A 181 -8.30 8.59 -18.37
CA HIS A 181 -8.03 9.66 -17.40
C HIS A 181 -9.29 10.49 -17.15
N GLU A 182 -9.55 10.78 -15.87
CA GLU A 182 -10.48 11.84 -15.46
C GLU A 182 -9.66 13.12 -15.24
N PRO A 183 -9.71 14.11 -16.17
CA PRO A 183 -8.72 15.20 -16.21
C PRO A 183 -8.52 15.93 -14.89
N ASP A 184 -9.61 16.32 -14.21
CA ASP A 184 -9.55 17.08 -12.96
C ASP A 184 -8.88 16.27 -11.84
N GLU A 185 -9.18 14.97 -11.77
CA GLU A 185 -8.62 14.10 -10.73
C GLU A 185 -7.17 13.71 -11.03
N VAL A 186 -6.82 13.56 -12.31
CA VAL A 186 -5.43 13.33 -12.75
C VAL A 186 -4.57 14.53 -12.39
N GLU A 187 -5.07 15.75 -12.61
CA GLU A 187 -4.36 16.97 -12.22
C GLU A 187 -4.13 17.02 -10.70
N VAL A 188 -5.13 16.65 -9.91
CA VAL A 188 -4.99 16.52 -8.45
C VAL A 188 -3.91 15.50 -8.08
N ILE A 189 -3.91 14.32 -8.70
CA ILE A 189 -2.87 13.30 -8.45
C ILE A 189 -1.48 13.84 -8.79
N ARG A 190 -1.31 14.44 -9.96
CA ARG A 190 -0.02 15.02 -10.38
C ARG A 190 0.45 16.11 -9.41
N LYS A 191 -0.44 17.01 -8.97
CA LYS A 191 -0.12 18.03 -7.95
C LYS A 191 0.28 17.41 -6.61
N ILE A 192 -0.40 16.35 -6.17
CA ILE A 192 -0.04 15.63 -4.94
C ILE A 192 1.37 15.02 -5.06
N VAL A 193 1.64 14.33 -6.17
CA VAL A 193 2.93 13.67 -6.40
C VAL A 193 4.05 14.71 -6.49
N ALA A 194 3.89 15.74 -7.32
CA ALA A 194 4.83 16.86 -7.44
C ALA A 194 5.11 17.48 -6.07
N ARG A 195 4.07 17.79 -5.28
CA ARG A 195 4.22 18.34 -3.93
C ARG A 195 5.04 17.43 -3.03
N ILE A 196 4.81 16.11 -3.05
CA ILE A 196 5.58 15.16 -2.24
C ILE A 196 7.04 15.14 -2.69
N LEU A 197 7.30 15.07 -3.99
CA LEU A 197 8.66 14.97 -4.53
C LEU A 197 9.46 16.28 -4.40
N GLU A 198 8.84 17.44 -4.64
CA GLU A 198 9.45 18.76 -4.41
C GLU A 198 9.83 18.96 -2.94
N HIS A 199 8.99 18.47 -2.02
CA HIS A 199 9.21 18.63 -0.60
C HIS A 199 9.92 17.43 0.03
N LYS A 200 10.31 16.41 -0.74
CA LYS A 200 10.98 15.22 -0.18
C LYS A 200 12.27 15.62 0.54
N ASP A 201 12.95 16.64 0.02
CA ASP A 201 14.21 17.14 0.53
C ASP A 201 14.06 18.31 1.52
N VAL A 202 12.82 18.67 1.89
CA VAL A 202 12.50 19.79 2.77
C VAL A 202 12.55 19.36 4.25
N PRO A 203 13.00 20.25 5.17
CA PRO A 203 13.06 19.96 6.60
C PRO A 203 11.67 19.78 7.22
N TYR A 204 11.52 18.81 8.13
CA TYR A 204 10.41 18.84 9.08
C TYR A 204 10.51 20.06 10.02
N VAL A 205 9.39 20.78 10.19
CA VAL A 205 9.26 21.87 11.16
C VAL A 205 8.34 21.42 12.31
N PRO A 206 8.82 21.37 13.57
CA PRO A 206 8.00 21.03 14.72
C PRO A 206 6.75 21.91 14.84
N GLY A 207 5.61 21.29 15.15
CA GLY A 207 4.33 22.00 15.34
C GLY A 207 3.52 22.25 14.07
N LYS A 208 4.07 21.97 12.87
CA LYS A 208 3.34 22.02 11.60
C LYS A 208 3.38 20.67 10.87
N PRO A 209 2.33 20.30 10.12
CA PRO A 209 2.40 19.16 9.21
C PRO A 209 3.45 19.39 8.12
N HIS A 210 4.29 18.40 7.83
CA HIS A 210 5.25 18.52 6.73
C HIS A 210 4.51 18.57 5.39
N PRO A 211 4.81 19.53 4.48
CA PRO A 211 4.10 19.67 3.21
C PRO A 211 4.10 18.41 2.33
N GLY A 212 5.22 17.68 2.29
CA GLY A 212 5.37 16.42 1.56
C GLY A 212 4.93 15.17 2.35
N SER A 213 4.41 15.32 3.57
CA SER A 213 3.82 14.19 4.31
C SER A 213 2.37 13.98 3.92
N LEU A 214 1.86 12.75 4.00
CA LEU A 214 0.45 12.46 3.75
C LEU A 214 -0.51 13.31 4.60
N THR A 215 -0.12 13.63 5.84
CA THR A 215 -0.91 14.51 6.72
C THR A 215 -0.92 15.95 6.19
N GLY A 216 0.22 16.48 5.74
CA GLY A 216 0.30 17.81 5.14
C GLY A 216 -0.38 17.90 3.78
N VAL A 217 -0.32 16.84 2.97
CA VAL A 217 -1.08 16.73 1.72
C VAL A 217 -2.58 16.74 1.99
N CYS A 218 -3.08 15.97 2.96
CA CYS A 218 -4.50 16.00 3.32
C CYS A 218 -4.93 17.37 3.85
N ALA A 219 -4.11 18.02 4.69
CA ALA A 219 -4.40 19.38 5.17
C ALA A 219 -4.53 20.34 3.98
N TRP A 220 -3.54 20.34 3.09
CA TRP A 220 -3.54 21.15 1.89
C TRP A 220 -4.78 20.91 1.00
N LEU A 221 -5.09 19.66 0.66
CA LEU A 221 -6.26 19.32 -0.17
C LEU A 221 -7.58 19.85 0.42
N ASN A 222 -7.74 19.70 1.73
CA ASN A 222 -8.94 20.15 2.44
C ASN A 222 -9.01 21.69 2.54
N GLU A 223 -7.88 22.36 2.80
CA GLU A 223 -7.79 23.82 2.86
C GLU A 223 -8.05 24.47 1.49
N THR A 224 -7.57 23.85 0.41
CA THR A 224 -7.81 24.32 -0.97
C THR A 224 -9.19 23.94 -1.51
N GLY A 225 -10.00 23.21 -0.75
CA GLY A 225 -11.35 22.83 -1.16
C GLY A 225 -11.41 21.81 -2.29
N VAL A 226 -10.38 20.96 -2.47
CA VAL A 226 -10.38 19.93 -3.52
C VAL A 226 -11.44 18.87 -3.19
N PRO A 227 -12.44 18.64 -4.06
CA PRO A 227 -13.54 17.75 -3.75
C PRO A 227 -13.08 16.29 -3.67
N THR A 228 -13.72 15.53 -2.78
CA THR A 228 -13.60 14.06 -2.79
C THR A 228 -14.76 13.47 -3.60
N ARG A 229 -14.58 12.30 -4.24
CA ARG A 229 -15.65 11.60 -4.98
C ARG A 229 -16.91 11.29 -4.18
N GLY A 230 -16.85 11.36 -2.85
CA GLY A 230 -18.00 11.12 -1.97
C GLY A 230 -18.94 12.32 -1.83
N ILE A 231 -18.55 13.51 -2.31
CA ILE A 231 -19.23 14.77 -1.99
C ILE A 231 -20.70 14.80 -2.45
N GLU A 232 -20.98 14.38 -3.68
CA GLU A 232 -22.35 14.33 -4.21
C GLU A 232 -23.22 13.31 -3.48
N SER A 233 -22.66 12.15 -3.15
CA SER A 233 -23.38 11.11 -2.41
C SER A 233 -23.72 11.57 -1.00
N HIS A 234 -22.81 12.29 -0.34
CA HIS A 234 -23.03 12.87 0.97
C HIS A 234 -24.10 13.97 0.94
N ALA A 235 -24.02 14.88 -0.05
CA ALA A 235 -25.01 15.93 -0.24
C ALA A 235 -26.43 15.36 -0.43
N LYS A 236 -26.58 14.34 -1.28
CA LYS A 236 -27.88 13.64 -1.50
C LYS A 236 -28.43 12.97 -0.23
N ARG A 237 -27.57 12.66 0.74
CA ARG A 237 -27.94 12.00 2.00
C ARG A 237 -28.03 12.97 3.18
N GLY A 238 -27.85 14.27 2.95
CA GLY A 238 -27.83 15.28 4.02
C GLY A 238 -26.65 15.12 4.99
N ILE A 239 -25.56 14.49 4.55
CA ILE A 239 -24.36 14.25 5.37
C ILE A 239 -23.34 15.36 5.08
N ALA A 240 -22.61 15.81 6.11
CA ALA A 240 -21.52 16.76 5.96
C ALA A 240 -20.49 16.30 4.89
N ALA A 241 -19.89 17.27 4.20
CA ALA A 241 -18.96 17.01 3.12
C ALA A 241 -17.76 16.15 3.59
N PRO A 242 -17.41 15.08 2.86
CA PRO A 242 -16.31 14.21 3.22
C PRO A 242 -14.96 14.93 3.02
N SER A 243 -14.06 14.78 4.00
CA SER A 243 -12.69 15.30 3.96
C SER A 243 -11.67 14.25 3.48
N TRP A 244 -10.59 14.72 2.87
CA TRP A 244 -9.45 13.88 2.52
C TRP A 244 -8.81 13.27 3.76
N LYS A 245 -8.67 11.94 3.76
CA LYS A 245 -8.03 11.16 4.83
C LYS A 245 -6.71 10.57 4.34
N VAL A 246 -5.74 10.45 5.24
CA VAL A 246 -4.41 9.87 4.98
C VAL A 246 -4.53 8.47 4.36
N THR A 247 -5.46 7.64 4.83
CA THR A 247 -5.69 6.29 4.31
C THR A 247 -6.17 6.30 2.86
N THR A 248 -7.03 7.25 2.50
CA THR A 248 -7.53 7.42 1.12
C THR A 248 -6.41 7.87 0.20
N VAL A 249 -5.67 8.93 0.57
CA VAL A 249 -4.55 9.44 -0.23
C VAL A 249 -3.47 8.36 -0.38
N ARG A 250 -3.09 7.68 0.70
CA ARG A 250 -2.13 6.58 0.65
C ARG A 250 -2.56 5.52 -0.35
N ARG A 251 -3.82 5.07 -0.30
CA ARG A 251 -4.34 4.04 -1.21
C ARG A 251 -4.29 4.45 -2.68
N VAL A 252 -4.50 5.73 -2.98
CA VAL A 252 -4.38 6.27 -4.35
C VAL A 252 -2.91 6.25 -4.79
N LEU A 253 -2.00 6.74 -3.94
CA LEU A 253 -0.58 6.89 -4.31
C LEU A 253 0.22 5.58 -4.31
N THR A 254 -0.27 4.52 -3.65
CA THR A 254 0.35 3.19 -3.67
C THR A 254 -0.19 2.30 -4.79
N ASP A 255 -1.06 2.81 -5.66
CA ASP A 255 -1.74 2.02 -6.68
C ASP A 255 -0.92 1.90 -7.97
N PRO A 256 -0.49 0.71 -8.40
CA PRO A 256 0.32 0.56 -9.61
C PRO A 256 -0.38 1.00 -10.90
N ARG A 257 -1.71 1.19 -10.87
CA ARG A 257 -2.45 1.78 -11.99
C ARG A 257 -1.98 3.19 -12.34
N LEU A 258 -1.35 3.92 -11.42
CA LEU A 258 -0.75 5.22 -11.74
C LEU A 258 0.35 5.10 -12.82
N MET A 259 1.01 3.94 -12.94
CA MET A 259 1.98 3.61 -13.99
C MET A 259 1.35 2.93 -15.22
N GLY A 260 0.02 2.87 -15.31
CA GLY A 260 -0.68 2.20 -16.42
C GLY A 260 -0.80 0.67 -16.25
N HIS A 261 -0.31 0.11 -15.15
CA HIS A 261 -0.32 -1.34 -14.93
C HIS A 261 -1.75 -1.87 -14.79
N LEU A 262 -2.02 -3.02 -15.41
CA LEU A 262 -3.16 -3.85 -15.07
C LEU A 262 -2.96 -4.38 -13.65
N THR A 263 -3.98 -4.29 -12.81
CA THR A 263 -3.86 -4.73 -11.41
C THR A 263 -4.97 -5.68 -10.98
N GLU A 264 -4.70 -6.43 -9.92
CA GLU A 264 -5.70 -7.20 -9.21
C GLU A 264 -5.71 -6.88 -7.72
N PRO A 265 -6.90 -6.89 -7.08
CA PRO A 265 -7.01 -6.61 -5.67
C PRO A 265 -6.36 -7.71 -4.83
N VAL A 266 -5.55 -7.30 -3.85
CA VAL A 266 -4.97 -8.19 -2.84
C VAL A 266 -5.84 -8.17 -1.60
N TYR A 267 -6.16 -9.36 -1.09
CA TYR A 267 -6.97 -9.54 0.11
C TYR A 267 -6.17 -10.26 1.18
N GLU A 268 -6.31 -9.81 2.41
CA GLU A 268 -5.80 -10.44 3.62
C GLU A 268 -6.95 -11.08 4.37
N THR A 269 -6.72 -12.28 4.89
CA THR A 269 -7.68 -12.97 5.74
C THR A 269 -7.51 -12.50 7.18
N VAL A 270 -8.53 -11.82 7.72
CA VAL A 270 -8.53 -11.28 9.07
C VAL A 270 -9.46 -12.11 9.94
N GLN A 271 -8.96 -12.54 11.09
CA GLN A 271 -9.78 -13.19 12.12
C GLN A 271 -10.70 -12.16 12.78
N LYS A 272 -11.98 -12.50 12.94
CA LYS A 272 -12.90 -11.66 13.70
C LYS A 272 -12.52 -11.71 15.19
N GLN A 273 -12.68 -10.58 15.88
CA GLN A 273 -12.31 -10.45 17.29
C GLN A 273 -13.09 -11.39 18.21
N ASP A 274 -14.30 -11.77 17.81
CA ASP A 274 -15.18 -12.70 18.52
C ASP A 274 -14.86 -14.18 18.25
N GLY A 275 -13.85 -14.49 17.41
CA GLY A 275 -13.51 -15.85 17.01
C GLY A 275 -14.54 -16.52 16.09
N SER A 276 -15.60 -15.81 15.66
CA SER A 276 -16.74 -16.39 14.92
C SER A 276 -16.44 -16.68 13.44
N GLY A 277 -15.19 -16.46 13.00
CA GLY A 277 -14.72 -16.78 11.66
C GLY A 277 -13.74 -15.76 11.12
N THR A 278 -13.56 -15.80 9.80
CA THR A 278 -12.62 -14.94 9.07
C THR A 278 -13.33 -14.06 8.06
N TRP A 279 -12.78 -12.88 7.79
CA TRP A 279 -13.23 -12.01 6.72
C TRP A 279 -12.07 -11.55 5.84
N GLN A 280 -12.36 -11.20 4.59
CA GLN A 280 -11.35 -10.74 3.65
C GLN A 280 -11.28 -9.22 3.63
N ARG A 281 -10.13 -8.68 4.01
CA ARG A 281 -9.81 -7.26 3.96
C ARG A 281 -8.98 -6.97 2.73
N ARG A 282 -9.44 -6.09 1.84
CA ARG A 282 -8.59 -5.63 0.74
C ARG A 282 -7.46 -4.77 1.28
N THR A 283 -6.22 -5.17 1.05
CA THR A 283 -5.01 -4.46 1.51
C THR A 283 -4.41 -3.56 0.45
N GLY A 284 -4.57 -3.90 -0.83
CA GLY A 284 -4.00 -3.13 -1.92
C GLY A 284 -4.31 -3.71 -3.30
N TYR A 285 -3.46 -3.38 -4.25
CA TYR A 285 -3.49 -3.84 -5.63
C TYR A 285 -2.09 -4.29 -6.03
N ARG A 286 -1.99 -5.45 -6.67
CA ARG A 286 -0.72 -5.95 -7.24
C ARG A 286 -0.79 -5.88 -8.77
N SER A 287 0.36 -5.68 -9.41
CA SER A 287 0.46 -5.67 -10.87
C SER A 287 0.29 -7.07 -11.44
N VAL A 288 -0.56 -7.19 -12.46
CA VAL A 288 -0.63 -8.39 -13.30
C VAL A 288 0.60 -8.38 -14.21
N ARG A 289 1.28 -9.52 -14.26
CA ARG A 289 2.52 -9.68 -15.02
C ARG A 289 2.34 -10.69 -16.15
N ASP A 290 3.04 -10.47 -17.23
CA ASP A 290 3.10 -11.37 -18.37
C ASP A 290 3.96 -12.60 -18.06
N GLU A 291 4.19 -13.42 -19.08
CA GLU A 291 5.04 -14.60 -18.93
C GLU A 291 6.47 -14.25 -18.52
N HIS A 292 7.03 -13.13 -18.99
CA HIS A 292 8.39 -12.68 -18.67
C HIS A 292 8.51 -11.97 -17.30
N GLY A 293 7.40 -11.83 -16.57
CA GLY A 293 7.35 -11.12 -15.29
C GLY A 293 7.24 -9.60 -15.44
N LYS A 294 7.08 -9.09 -16.66
CA LYS A 294 6.88 -7.66 -16.90
C LYS A 294 5.44 -7.26 -16.57
N PRO A 295 5.21 -6.09 -15.95
CA PRO A 295 3.85 -5.59 -15.73
C PRO A 295 3.11 -5.41 -17.06
N VAL A 296 1.88 -5.91 -17.13
CA VAL A 296 1.01 -5.71 -18.29
C VAL A 296 0.47 -4.29 -18.25
N ILE A 297 0.71 -3.49 -19.29
CA ILE A 297 0.14 -2.15 -19.43
C ILE A 297 -1.27 -2.24 -20.00
N SER A 298 -2.23 -1.55 -19.38
CA SER A 298 -3.64 -1.58 -19.77
C SER A 298 -4.21 -0.22 -20.16
N HIS A 299 -3.54 0.87 -19.79
CA HIS A 299 -3.97 2.24 -20.04
C HIS A 299 -2.79 3.19 -19.94
N GLU A 300 -3.00 4.43 -20.40
CA GLU A 300 -1.98 5.48 -20.32
C GLU A 300 -1.58 5.77 -18.87
N PRO A 301 -0.28 5.82 -18.54
CA PRO A 301 0.19 6.16 -17.20
C PRO A 301 -0.15 7.60 -16.81
N ILE A 302 -0.47 7.82 -15.54
CA ILE A 302 -0.62 9.16 -14.96
C ILE A 302 0.76 9.75 -14.62
N ILE A 303 1.65 8.91 -14.08
CA ILE A 303 3.04 9.21 -13.76
C ILE A 303 3.97 8.11 -14.29
N GLY A 304 5.23 8.46 -14.55
CA GLY A 304 6.23 7.50 -15.03
C GLY A 304 6.64 6.48 -13.97
N ALA A 305 7.19 5.34 -14.38
CA ALA A 305 7.61 4.29 -13.46
C ALA A 305 8.69 4.78 -12.46
N ALA A 306 9.69 5.53 -12.94
CA ALA A 306 10.74 6.10 -12.08
C ALA A 306 10.16 7.05 -11.00
N GLU A 307 9.23 7.91 -11.40
CA GLU A 307 8.54 8.83 -10.50
C GLU A 307 7.70 8.07 -9.46
N PHE A 308 6.97 7.03 -9.89
CA PHE A 308 6.17 6.20 -8.99
C PHE A 308 7.02 5.45 -7.97
N HIS A 309 8.15 4.86 -8.38
CA HIS A 309 9.05 4.13 -7.47
C HIS A 309 9.71 5.08 -6.47
N GLU A 310 10.10 6.29 -6.90
CA GLU A 310 10.60 7.32 -5.99
C GLU A 310 9.53 7.75 -4.98
N LEU A 311 8.28 7.92 -5.44
CA LEU A 311 7.13 8.14 -4.56
C LEU A 311 6.94 6.99 -3.56
N GLN A 312 7.08 5.73 -3.97
CA GLN A 312 6.95 4.59 -3.06
C GLN A 312 8.03 4.61 -1.96
N LYS A 313 9.26 5.03 -2.26
CA LYS A 313 10.30 5.24 -1.24
C LYS A 313 9.88 6.32 -0.24
N CYS A 314 9.31 7.43 -0.70
CA CYS A 314 8.78 8.46 0.20
C CYS A 314 7.61 7.97 1.08
N LEU A 315 6.82 7.01 0.59
CA LEU A 315 5.66 6.45 1.30
C LEU A 315 5.98 5.25 2.19
N ALA A 316 7.14 4.61 1.96
CA ALA A 316 7.59 3.44 2.69
C ALA A 316 7.62 3.75 4.19
N VAL A 317 6.93 2.91 4.96
CA VAL A 317 7.03 2.92 6.42
C VAL A 317 8.06 1.84 6.74
N HIS A 318 9.24 2.23 7.21
CA HIS A 318 10.21 1.25 7.70
C HIS A 318 9.54 0.39 8.79
N LYS A 319 9.31 -0.88 8.47
CA LYS A 319 8.79 -1.90 9.39
C LYS A 319 9.88 -2.25 10.40
N GLU A 320 10.04 -1.42 11.42
CA GLU A 320 10.70 -1.75 12.69
C GLU A 320 10.23 -0.77 13.77
N GLY A 321 9.03 -1.00 14.33
CA GLY A 321 8.57 -0.47 15.64
C GLY A 321 8.59 1.05 15.88
N SER A 322 9.02 1.83 14.90
CA SER A 322 9.22 3.25 14.95
C SER A 322 9.33 3.67 13.49
N ARG A 323 8.56 4.68 13.07
CA ARG A 323 9.18 5.59 12.11
C ARG A 323 10.53 5.94 12.74
N PRO A 324 11.67 5.84 12.04
CA PRO A 324 12.72 6.77 12.37
C PRO A 324 12.02 8.12 12.33
N LYS A 325 11.83 8.78 13.49
CA LYS A 325 11.89 10.23 13.48
C LYS A 325 13.28 10.47 12.92
N GLY A 326 13.44 10.54 11.61
CA GLY A 326 14.75 10.26 11.03
C GLY A 326 14.93 10.59 9.56
N THR A 327 14.18 9.98 8.64
CA THR A 327 14.59 10.01 7.22
C THR A 327 14.42 11.36 6.52
N PHE A 328 13.72 12.34 7.12
CA PHE A 328 13.81 13.76 6.74
C PHE A 328 13.74 14.69 7.96
N LEU A 329 14.43 14.32 9.06
CA LEU A 329 14.56 15.22 10.22
C LEU A 329 15.24 16.53 9.80
N THR A 330 14.49 17.63 9.88
CA THR A 330 15.03 18.97 10.19
C THR A 330 16.31 19.32 9.43
N ARG A 331 16.24 19.38 8.09
CA ARG A 331 17.28 19.95 7.24
C ARG A 331 17.44 21.48 7.40
N GLY A 332 17.66 21.99 8.62
CA GLY A 332 17.71 23.43 8.90
C GLY A 332 18.64 24.24 7.99
N ASP A 333 18.43 25.55 7.90
CA ASP A 333 19.10 26.52 6.98
C ASP A 333 20.64 26.57 7.03
N SER A 334 21.30 25.75 7.85
CA SER A 334 22.76 25.68 8.02
C SER A 334 23.43 24.66 7.09
N LEU A 335 24.74 24.78 6.89
CA LEU A 335 25.53 23.93 6.00
C LEU A 335 25.35 22.43 6.28
N LEU A 336 25.62 21.97 7.51
CA LEU A 336 25.70 20.54 7.83
C LEU A 336 24.35 19.90 8.26
N SER A 337 23.45 20.67 8.88
CA SER A 337 22.13 20.13 9.29
C SER A 337 21.28 19.71 8.08
N ALA A 338 21.37 20.43 6.96
CA ALA A 338 20.61 20.14 5.75
C ALA A 338 21.16 18.97 4.94
N LEU A 339 22.43 18.62 5.15
CA LEU A 339 23.08 17.51 4.47
C LEU A 339 22.67 16.15 5.02
N GLY A 340 22.11 16.11 6.25
CA GLY A 340 21.73 14.85 6.89
C GLY A 340 22.94 14.00 7.32
N ILE A 341 24.16 14.51 7.18
CA ILE A 341 25.42 13.80 7.49
C ILE A 341 25.86 13.97 8.95
N LEU A 342 25.29 14.92 9.70
CA LEU A 342 25.73 15.25 11.05
C LEU A 342 25.09 14.35 12.12
N ARG A 343 25.93 13.68 12.92
CA ARG A 343 25.55 12.76 14.00
C ARG A 343 26.34 13.05 15.27
N CYS A 344 25.78 12.75 16.43
CA CYS A 344 26.58 12.65 17.65
C CYS A 344 27.25 11.27 17.75
N GLU A 345 28.17 11.09 18.71
CA GLU A 345 28.77 9.79 19.05
C GLU A 345 27.77 8.70 19.44
N GLY A 346 26.52 9.07 19.75
CA GLY A 346 25.40 8.17 20.00
C GLY A 346 24.62 7.77 18.74
N GLY A 347 25.08 8.18 17.56
CA GLY A 347 24.42 7.92 16.28
C GLY A 347 23.15 8.75 16.05
N HIS A 348 22.81 9.69 16.93
CA HIS A 348 21.63 10.54 16.77
C HIS A 348 21.93 11.76 15.92
N THR A 349 20.97 12.15 15.08
CA THR A 349 21.04 13.38 14.27
C THR A 349 21.23 14.62 15.14
N MET A 350 22.08 15.54 14.67
CA MET A 350 22.22 16.86 15.27
C MET A 350 21.70 17.92 14.30
N CYS A 351 21.06 18.96 14.85
CA CYS A 351 20.45 20.03 14.07
C CYS A 351 20.80 21.40 14.64
N LYS A 352 20.72 22.44 13.81
CA LYS A 352 20.94 23.83 14.22
C LYS A 352 19.92 24.22 15.30
N GLN A 353 20.42 24.80 16.38
CA GLN A 353 19.64 25.44 17.42
C GLN A 353 20.09 26.90 17.57
N ALA A 354 19.12 27.83 17.58
CA ALA A 354 19.40 29.22 17.88
C ALA A 354 19.75 29.37 19.36
N GLY A 355 20.85 30.05 19.66
CA GLY A 355 21.19 30.45 21.03
C GLY A 355 20.45 31.72 21.44
N ASP A 356 20.63 32.12 22.70
CA ASP A 356 20.00 33.29 23.32
C ASP A 356 20.44 34.64 22.71
N SER A 357 21.54 34.63 21.96
CA SER A 357 21.98 35.75 21.11
C SER A 357 22.13 35.30 19.66
N GLN A 358 21.82 36.19 18.71
CA GLN A 358 21.98 35.94 17.27
C GLN A 358 23.41 35.53 16.86
N ARG A 359 24.41 35.73 17.75
CA ARG A 359 25.84 35.48 17.50
C ARG A 359 26.34 34.09 17.91
N MET A 360 25.58 33.28 18.64
CA MET A 360 26.01 31.93 19.03
C MET A 360 24.98 30.87 18.62
N THR A 361 25.10 30.39 17.38
CA THR A 361 24.33 29.23 16.91
C THR A 361 25.11 27.95 17.12
N THR A 362 24.43 26.89 17.55
CA THR A 362 25.04 25.58 17.84
C THR A 362 24.36 24.48 17.04
N TYR A 363 25.09 23.42 16.74
CA TYR A 363 24.49 22.13 16.39
C TYR A 363 24.26 21.34 17.66
N THR A 364 23.03 20.90 17.87
CA THR A 364 22.61 20.18 19.07
C THR A 364 22.00 18.84 18.70
N CYS A 365 22.39 17.81 19.44
CA CYS A 365 21.83 16.46 19.36
C CYS A 365 20.31 16.46 19.60
N GLN A 366 19.55 15.84 18.69
CA GLN A 366 18.10 15.76 18.73
C GLN A 366 17.58 14.49 19.43
N ARG A 367 18.42 13.86 20.28
CA ARG A 367 18.04 12.69 21.06
C ARG A 367 16.84 13.01 21.96
N LYS A 368 15.83 12.13 21.97
CA LYS A 368 14.70 12.25 22.92
C LYS A 368 15.17 11.96 24.35
N LYS A 369 14.63 12.72 25.29
CA LYS A 369 14.79 12.46 26.72
C LYS A 369 14.32 11.02 27.04
N GLY A 370 15.19 10.22 27.67
CA GLY A 370 14.92 8.81 28.01
C GLY A 370 15.40 7.76 27.00
N THR A 371 15.97 8.14 25.85
CA THR A 371 16.58 7.17 24.91
C THR A 371 18.00 6.79 25.37
N LYS A 372 18.29 5.47 25.43
CA LYS A 372 19.66 4.96 25.67
C LYS A 372 20.61 5.50 24.60
N SER A 373 21.77 5.98 25.02
CA SER A 373 22.81 6.49 24.11
C SER A 373 24.18 6.34 24.76
N THR A 374 25.23 6.47 23.97
CA THR A 374 26.64 6.40 24.41
C THR A 374 27.07 7.64 25.20
N HIS A 375 26.28 8.71 25.18
CA HIS A 375 26.57 9.94 25.93
C HIS A 375 25.45 10.34 26.92
N GLU A 376 25.86 10.85 28.08
CA GLU A 376 24.96 11.46 29.05
C GLU A 376 24.73 12.94 28.74
N GLY A 377 23.51 13.44 28.93
CA GLY A 377 23.17 14.84 28.64
C GLY A 377 23.12 15.18 27.14
N THR A 378 23.20 16.48 26.84
CA THR A 378 23.07 17.02 25.48
C THR A 378 24.45 17.27 24.87
N VAL A 379 24.69 16.74 23.67
CA VAL A 379 25.88 17.08 22.87
C VAL A 379 25.56 18.31 22.03
N SER A 380 26.37 19.35 22.18
CA SER A 380 26.33 20.55 21.35
C SER A 380 27.72 20.99 20.91
N ILE A 381 27.79 21.68 19.77
CA ILE A 381 29.03 22.24 19.21
C ILE A 381 28.72 23.53 18.45
N LEU A 382 29.64 24.49 18.44
CA LEU A 382 29.45 25.77 17.73
C LEU A 382 29.35 25.53 16.23
N ARG A 383 28.31 26.08 15.60
CA ARG A 383 28.01 25.89 14.18
C ARG A 383 29.17 26.35 13.32
N ASP A 384 29.57 27.61 13.47
CA ASP A 384 30.56 28.24 12.58
C ASP A 384 31.92 27.55 12.67
N ARG A 385 32.30 27.10 13.87
CA ARG A 385 33.55 26.37 14.09
C ARG A 385 33.53 24.98 13.45
N LEU A 386 32.40 24.28 13.51
CA LEU A 386 32.26 22.97 12.86
C LEU A 386 32.18 23.08 11.34
N ASP A 387 31.42 24.05 10.82
CA ASP A 387 31.29 24.30 9.38
C ASP A 387 32.67 24.63 8.78
N ASP A 388 33.45 25.51 9.43
CA ASP A 388 34.82 25.89 9.05
C ASP A 388 35.77 24.68 9.10
N TYR A 389 35.76 23.91 10.18
CA TYR A 389 36.59 22.71 10.32
C TYR A 389 36.32 21.67 9.23
N VAL A 390 35.05 21.37 8.94
CA VAL A 390 34.68 20.39 7.91
C VAL A 390 35.13 20.87 6.54
N ALA A 391 34.86 22.13 6.20
CA ALA A 391 35.26 22.70 4.92
C ALA A 391 36.78 22.67 4.72
N ARG A 392 37.54 23.14 5.72
CA ARG A 392 39.01 23.14 5.69
C ARG A 392 39.59 21.73 5.61
N SER A 393 39.02 20.77 6.34
CA SER A 393 39.49 19.38 6.32
C SER A 393 39.31 18.75 4.94
N VAL A 394 38.16 18.97 4.29
CA VAL A 394 37.92 18.49 2.93
C VAL A 394 38.89 19.15 1.96
N MET A 395 39.01 20.49 1.97
CA MET A 395 39.93 21.20 1.08
C MET A 395 41.39 20.79 1.27
N SER A 396 41.83 20.66 2.53
CA SER A 396 43.19 20.23 2.84
C SER A 396 43.48 18.82 2.34
N ARG A 397 42.50 17.90 2.42
CA ARG A 397 42.65 16.56 1.86
C ARG A 397 42.72 16.59 0.33
N LEU A 398 41.93 17.44 -0.32
CA LEU A 398 41.97 17.57 -1.79
C LEU A 398 43.28 18.18 -2.31
N VAL A 399 43.82 19.18 -1.63
CA VAL A 399 45.11 19.79 -2.00
C VAL A 399 46.28 18.81 -1.81
N ALA A 400 46.18 17.94 -0.79
CA ALA A 400 47.22 16.97 -0.45
C ALA A 400 46.96 15.56 -1.03
N LEU A 401 46.13 15.45 -2.08
CA LEU A 401 45.80 14.15 -2.68
C LEU A 401 47.05 13.44 -3.20
N ASP A 402 47.22 12.21 -2.75
CA ASP A 402 48.21 11.29 -3.31
C ASP A 402 47.52 10.27 -4.20
N TYR A 403 47.79 10.32 -5.51
CA TYR A 403 47.22 9.39 -6.49
C TYR A 403 47.76 7.96 -6.39
N GLU A 404 48.85 7.76 -5.64
CA GLU A 404 49.40 6.43 -5.36
C GLU A 404 48.79 5.83 -4.08
N ASP A 405 48.16 6.64 -3.22
CA ASP A 405 47.50 6.18 -2.00
C ASP A 405 46.15 5.51 -2.31
N PRO A 406 45.93 4.24 -1.89
CA PRO A 406 44.68 3.54 -2.17
C PRO A 406 43.43 4.18 -1.56
N ASP A 407 43.54 4.83 -0.41
CA ASP A 407 42.40 5.45 0.28
C ASP A 407 41.98 6.76 -0.42
N ASP A 408 42.93 7.55 -0.90
CA ASP A 408 42.68 8.78 -1.68
C ASP A 408 42.12 8.45 -3.08
N MET A 409 42.65 7.41 -3.74
CA MET A 409 42.08 6.93 -5.01
C MET A 409 40.66 6.38 -4.86
N ALA A 410 40.37 5.67 -3.77
CA ALA A 410 39.02 5.20 -3.47
C ALA A 410 38.05 6.37 -3.21
N LEU A 411 38.50 7.41 -2.49
CA LEU A 411 37.74 8.63 -2.26
C LEU A 411 37.44 9.37 -3.58
N LEU A 412 38.44 9.56 -4.43
CA LEU A 412 38.28 10.21 -5.74
C LEU A 412 37.36 9.44 -6.67
N THR A 413 37.46 8.11 -6.68
CA THR A 413 36.57 7.24 -7.46
C THR A 413 35.12 7.41 -7.02
N GLU A 414 34.87 7.38 -5.71
CA GLU A 414 33.53 7.56 -5.15
C GLU A 414 33.00 8.98 -5.36
N ALA A 415 33.84 10.00 -5.20
CA ALA A 415 33.48 11.40 -5.46
C ALA A 415 33.14 11.63 -6.94
N THR A 416 33.91 11.04 -7.86
CA THR A 416 33.64 11.10 -9.31
C THR A 416 32.32 10.44 -9.65
N ARG A 417 32.02 9.27 -9.07
CA ARG A 417 30.72 8.60 -9.21
C ARG A 417 29.57 9.48 -8.72
N ARG A 418 29.73 10.14 -7.57
CA ARG A 418 28.72 11.07 -7.02
C ARG A 418 28.56 12.33 -7.87
N PHE A 419 29.65 12.84 -8.44
CA PHE A 419 29.65 14.03 -9.30
C PHE A 419 28.99 13.75 -10.64
N ALA A 420 29.31 12.61 -11.28
CA ALA A 420 28.68 12.17 -12.51
C ALA A 420 27.16 12.10 -12.34
N ALA A 421 26.66 11.55 -11.23
CA ALA A 421 25.23 11.52 -10.92
C ALA A 421 24.56 12.91 -10.81
N THR A 422 25.35 13.98 -10.63
CA THR A 422 24.86 15.37 -10.53
C THR A 422 24.93 16.11 -11.88
N VAL A 423 25.84 15.72 -12.78
CA VAL A 423 26.18 16.44 -14.03
C VAL A 423 25.72 15.70 -15.31
N SER A 424 25.26 14.45 -15.20
CA SER A 424 24.76 13.68 -16.33
C SER A 424 23.71 14.43 -17.16
N ALA A 425 23.77 14.28 -18.49
CA ALA A 425 22.77 14.80 -19.41
C ALA A 425 21.35 14.34 -19.00
N PRO A 426 20.30 15.18 -19.13
CA PRO A 426 18.93 14.83 -18.73
C PRO A 426 18.44 13.49 -19.29
N GLU A 427 18.86 13.14 -20.52
CA GLU A 427 18.52 11.88 -21.19
C GLU A 427 19.18 10.67 -20.49
N ALA A 428 20.46 10.74 -20.13
CA ALA A 428 21.16 9.68 -19.41
C ALA A 428 20.62 9.49 -17.98
N VAL A 429 20.22 10.59 -17.31
CA VAL A 429 19.54 10.53 -16.01
C VAL A 429 18.18 9.85 -16.15
N ALA A 430 17.41 10.20 -17.20
CA ALA A 430 16.12 9.59 -17.48
C ALA A 430 16.26 8.09 -17.77
N GLU A 431 17.21 7.70 -18.62
CA GLU A 431 17.51 6.30 -18.95
C GLU A 431 17.92 5.50 -17.71
N LYS A 432 18.85 6.02 -16.91
CA LYS A 432 19.25 5.41 -15.64
C LYS A 432 18.06 5.24 -14.70
N SER A 433 17.24 6.29 -14.56
CA SER A 433 16.06 6.25 -13.70
C SER A 433 15.04 5.20 -14.16
N ALA A 434 14.88 5.00 -15.48
CA ALA A 434 14.01 3.99 -16.05
C ALA A 434 14.53 2.56 -15.78
N ILE A 435 15.84 2.33 -15.93
CA ILE A 435 16.45 1.03 -15.61
C ILE A 435 16.33 0.73 -14.10
N VAL A 436 16.56 1.73 -13.24
CA VAL A 436 16.38 1.59 -11.78
C VAL A 436 14.93 1.28 -11.41
N ALA A 437 13.96 1.88 -12.11
CA ALA A 437 12.54 1.59 -11.96
C ALA A 437 12.20 0.14 -12.36
N GLU A 438 12.66 -0.29 -13.54
CA GLU A 438 12.49 -1.67 -14.03
C GLU A 438 13.08 -2.68 -13.05
N ARG A 439 14.26 -2.38 -12.50
CA ARG A 439 14.91 -3.19 -11.46
C ARG A 439 14.05 -3.29 -10.19
N ALA A 440 13.50 -2.17 -9.72
CA ALA A 440 12.64 -2.14 -8.54
C ALA A 440 11.37 -2.98 -8.76
N ASP A 441 10.80 -2.96 -9.97
CA ASP A 441 9.64 -3.79 -10.31
C ASP A 441 9.93 -5.29 -10.27
N TYR A 442 11.10 -5.74 -10.74
CA TYR A 442 11.48 -7.15 -10.65
C TYR A 442 11.75 -7.59 -9.22
N LYS A 443 12.38 -6.74 -8.40
CA LYS A 443 12.58 -7.01 -6.97
C LYS A 443 11.24 -7.17 -6.25
N ALA A 444 10.31 -6.23 -6.45
CA ALA A 444 8.98 -6.33 -5.87
C ALA A 444 8.24 -7.60 -6.34
N ALA A 445 8.41 -8.01 -7.60
CA ALA A 445 7.84 -9.27 -8.10
C ALA A 445 8.39 -10.50 -7.39
N LEU A 446 9.69 -10.48 -7.07
CA LEU A 446 10.38 -11.57 -6.39
C LEU A 446 9.94 -11.64 -4.92
N ASP A 447 9.88 -10.50 -4.23
CA ASP A 447 9.38 -10.41 -2.85
C ASP A 447 7.95 -10.93 -2.76
N GLU A 448 7.07 -10.51 -3.67
CA GLU A 448 5.69 -11.01 -3.73
C GLU A 448 5.62 -12.53 -4.01
N LEU A 449 6.53 -13.07 -4.81
CA LEU A 449 6.58 -14.50 -5.10
C LEU A 449 6.96 -15.31 -3.85
N TYR A 450 7.88 -14.78 -3.04
CA TYR A 450 8.26 -15.37 -1.75
C TYR A 450 7.12 -15.24 -0.73
N ASP A 451 6.44 -14.09 -0.65
CA ASP A 451 5.24 -13.92 0.19
C ASP A 451 4.15 -14.94 -0.18
N ASP A 452 3.90 -15.16 -1.48
CA ASP A 452 2.93 -16.15 -1.97
C ASP A 452 3.36 -17.58 -1.61
N TYR A 453 4.67 -17.87 -1.64
CA TYR A 453 5.22 -19.16 -1.22
C TYR A 453 5.02 -19.40 0.28
N ASP A 454 5.33 -18.42 1.11
CA ASP A 454 5.17 -18.46 2.57
C ASP A 454 3.69 -18.56 2.97
N ALA A 455 2.80 -17.91 2.22
CA ALA A 455 1.35 -18.05 2.37
C ALA A 455 0.82 -19.43 1.93
N GLY A 456 1.67 -20.30 1.36
CA GLY A 456 1.33 -21.65 0.96
C GLY A 456 0.51 -21.70 -0.33
N VAL A 457 0.67 -20.75 -1.25
CA VAL A 457 0.03 -20.78 -2.57
C VAL A 457 0.60 -21.93 -3.42
N TYR A 458 1.90 -22.23 -3.28
CA TYR A 458 2.62 -23.24 -4.07
C TYR A 458 2.77 -24.57 -3.31
N LYS A 459 1.65 -25.26 -3.06
CA LYS A 459 1.64 -26.57 -2.37
C LYS A 459 1.85 -27.75 -3.33
N GLY A 460 2.48 -28.82 -2.83
CA GLY A 460 2.73 -30.06 -3.57
C GLY A 460 3.90 -29.98 -4.55
N ALA A 461 4.24 -31.10 -5.20
CA ALA A 461 5.39 -31.20 -6.11
C ALA A 461 5.28 -30.23 -7.31
N THR A 462 4.14 -30.25 -8.00
CA THR A 462 3.88 -29.35 -9.14
C THR A 462 3.83 -27.87 -8.73
N GLY A 463 3.36 -27.57 -7.51
CA GLY A 463 3.36 -26.21 -6.98
C GLY A 463 4.78 -25.68 -6.76
N ARG A 464 5.63 -26.49 -6.12
CA ARG A 464 7.05 -26.17 -5.89
C ARG A 464 7.81 -25.99 -7.20
N GLU A 465 7.57 -26.85 -8.19
CA GLU A 465 8.21 -26.73 -9.50
C GLU A 465 7.82 -25.43 -10.22
N ARG A 466 6.54 -25.04 -10.19
CA ARG A 466 6.07 -23.76 -10.72
C ARG A 466 6.70 -22.56 -10.01
N PHE A 467 6.86 -22.64 -8.69
CA PHE A 467 7.54 -21.60 -7.91
C PHE A 467 9.00 -21.44 -8.37
N ILE A 468 9.74 -22.54 -8.48
CA ILE A 468 11.15 -22.55 -8.93
C ILE A 468 11.26 -21.93 -10.32
N GLN A 469 10.46 -22.40 -11.29
CA GLN A 469 10.48 -21.87 -12.66
C GLN A 469 10.19 -20.35 -12.70
N LYS A 470 9.25 -19.88 -11.89
CA LYS A 470 8.91 -18.45 -11.85
C LYS A 470 9.99 -17.62 -11.15
N ARG A 471 10.59 -18.14 -10.09
CA ARG A 471 11.74 -17.51 -9.40
C ARG A 471 12.91 -17.36 -10.35
N ASP A 472 13.33 -18.45 -10.98
CA ASP A 472 14.51 -18.49 -11.86
C ASP A 472 14.35 -17.50 -13.03
N ARG A 473 13.14 -17.40 -13.59
CA ARG A 473 12.83 -16.42 -14.64
C ARG A 473 12.94 -14.97 -14.13
N LEU A 474 12.41 -14.66 -12.95
CA LEU A 474 12.51 -13.32 -12.38
C LEU A 474 13.95 -12.94 -12.01
N GLU A 475 14.72 -13.89 -11.45
CA GLU A 475 16.14 -13.71 -11.12
C GLU A 475 16.98 -13.47 -12.39
N ALA A 476 16.73 -14.21 -13.47
CA ALA A 476 17.38 -13.99 -14.75
C ALA A 476 17.08 -12.60 -15.33
N SER A 477 15.80 -12.17 -15.29
CA SER A 477 15.41 -10.82 -15.73
C SER A 477 16.06 -9.72 -14.87
N LEU A 478 16.14 -9.93 -13.55
CA LEU A 478 16.79 -8.98 -12.63
C LEU A 478 18.29 -8.87 -12.92
N SER A 479 18.98 -9.99 -13.16
CA SER A 479 20.40 -10.01 -13.53
C SER A 479 20.66 -9.23 -14.81
N ALA A 480 19.84 -9.43 -15.84
CA ALA A 480 19.97 -8.71 -17.10
C ALA A 480 19.78 -7.18 -16.94
N VAL A 481 18.88 -6.75 -16.04
CA VAL A 481 18.72 -5.32 -15.72
C VAL A 481 19.89 -4.78 -14.92
N ASP A 482 20.43 -5.56 -13.98
CA ASP A 482 21.62 -5.19 -13.21
C ASP A 482 22.86 -5.02 -14.11
N GLU A 483 23.03 -5.88 -15.11
CA GLU A 483 24.09 -5.76 -16.12
C GLU A 483 23.93 -4.49 -16.97
N ARG A 484 22.70 -4.18 -17.43
CA ARG A 484 22.40 -2.94 -18.16
C ARG A 484 22.69 -1.69 -17.33
N LEU A 485 22.33 -1.72 -16.05
CA LEU A 485 22.61 -0.61 -15.12
C LEU A 485 24.12 -0.43 -14.93
N ALA A 486 24.86 -1.51 -14.74
CA ALA A 486 26.32 -1.48 -14.57
C ALA A 486 27.03 -0.95 -15.84
N ALA A 487 26.59 -1.35 -17.03
CA ALA A 487 27.12 -0.85 -18.29
C ALA A 487 26.93 0.67 -18.42
N LEU A 488 25.73 1.18 -18.13
CA LEU A 488 25.44 2.62 -18.17
C LEU A 488 26.23 3.41 -17.13
N GLU A 489 26.48 2.82 -15.95
CA GLU A 489 27.33 3.44 -14.92
C GLU A 489 28.82 3.47 -15.31
N ALA A 490 29.27 2.52 -16.14
CA ALA A 490 30.65 2.47 -16.64
C ALA A 490 30.92 3.49 -17.77
N GLU A 491 29.89 3.88 -18.53
CA GLU A 491 29.99 4.89 -19.61
C GLU A 491 29.96 6.34 -19.12
N ALA A 492 29.61 6.60 -17.86
CA ALA A 492 29.56 7.95 -17.31
C ALA A 492 30.95 8.63 -17.33
N PRO A 493 31.05 9.90 -17.77
CA PRO A 493 32.33 10.53 -18.07
C PRO A 493 33.28 10.53 -16.86
N GLN A 494 34.50 10.12 -17.16
CA GLN A 494 35.61 10.03 -16.23
C GLN A 494 36.21 11.41 -15.95
N VAL A 495 36.69 11.55 -14.71
CA VAL A 495 37.50 12.63 -14.14
C VAL A 495 36.71 13.78 -13.53
N LEU A 496 36.51 13.68 -12.21
CA LEU A 496 36.28 14.84 -11.36
C LEU A 496 37.59 15.64 -11.27
N SER A 497 37.66 16.79 -11.95
CA SER A 497 38.77 17.72 -11.77
C SER A 497 38.60 18.45 -10.44
N VAL A 498 39.42 18.07 -9.45
CA VAL A 498 39.43 18.72 -8.13
C VAL A 498 39.96 20.16 -8.19
N ASP A 499 40.71 20.49 -9.23
CA ASP A 499 41.30 21.82 -9.48
C ASP A 499 40.24 22.93 -9.51
N ILE A 500 39.00 22.59 -9.87
CA ILE A 500 37.86 23.53 -9.85
C ILE A 500 37.66 24.13 -8.44
N TRP A 501 38.03 23.40 -7.39
CA TRP A 501 37.91 23.83 -6.00
C TRP A 501 39.24 24.23 -5.36
N THR A 502 40.35 23.67 -5.84
CA THR A 502 41.68 23.79 -5.22
C THR A 502 42.62 24.76 -5.94
N ALA A 503 42.27 25.28 -7.13
CA ALA A 503 43.08 26.24 -7.89
C ALA A 503 43.05 27.65 -7.25
N HIS A 504 43.56 27.77 -6.02
CA HIS A 504 43.69 29.01 -5.28
C HIS A 504 44.92 28.95 -4.36
N GLU A 505 45.78 29.97 -4.42
CA GLU A 505 46.90 30.13 -3.49
C GLU A 505 46.46 30.87 -2.22
N GLY A 506 46.63 30.26 -1.04
CA GLY A 506 46.29 30.87 0.26
C GLY A 506 45.23 30.11 1.05
N ASP A 507 44.39 30.82 1.83
CA ASP A 507 43.34 30.18 2.64
C ASP A 507 42.27 29.55 1.71
N PRO A 508 42.09 28.21 1.70
CA PRO A 508 41.18 27.52 0.79
C PRO A 508 39.70 27.85 1.01
N ILE A 509 39.35 28.51 2.11
CA ILE A 509 38.00 29.01 2.37
C ILE A 509 37.92 30.51 2.63
N GLY A 510 39.05 31.21 2.49
CA GLY A 510 39.18 32.65 2.68
C GLY A 510 38.74 33.47 1.45
N PRO A 511 38.72 34.80 1.54
CA PRO A 511 38.35 35.69 0.43
C PRO A 511 39.16 35.38 -0.84
N GLY A 512 38.48 35.24 -1.98
CA GLY A 512 39.10 34.88 -3.27
C GLY A 512 39.06 33.38 -3.59
N SER A 513 38.83 32.50 -2.60
CA SER A 513 38.62 31.07 -2.85
C SER A 513 37.25 30.77 -3.48
N TRP A 514 37.14 29.63 -4.17
CA TRP A 514 35.85 29.12 -4.65
C TRP A 514 34.83 29.03 -3.51
N TRP A 515 35.26 28.51 -2.35
CA TRP A 515 34.38 28.34 -1.20
C TRP A 515 33.83 29.67 -0.69
N HIS A 516 34.60 30.76 -0.71
CA HIS A 516 34.09 32.05 -0.26
C HIS A 516 32.96 32.58 -1.16
N GLY A 517 33.11 32.45 -2.48
CA GLY A 517 32.11 32.88 -3.46
C GLY A 517 30.93 31.92 -3.68
N ALA A 518 31.08 30.65 -3.30
CA ALA A 518 30.07 29.61 -3.53
C ALA A 518 28.78 29.83 -2.72
N THR A 519 27.64 29.52 -3.34
CA THR A 519 26.35 29.54 -2.64
C THR A 519 26.27 28.43 -1.60
N LEU A 520 25.33 28.54 -0.66
CA LEU A 520 25.12 27.47 0.32
C LEU A 520 24.71 26.13 -0.33
N ALA A 521 24.02 26.18 -1.47
CA ALA A 521 23.66 24.98 -2.24
C ALA A 521 24.91 24.33 -2.85
N ASP A 522 25.81 25.12 -3.44
CA ASP A 522 27.05 24.62 -4.04
C ASP A 522 27.99 24.01 -3.00
N LYS A 523 28.14 24.67 -1.84
CA LYS A 523 28.91 24.15 -0.71
C LYS A 523 28.40 22.80 -0.23
N ARG A 524 27.07 22.63 -0.21
CA ARG A 524 26.43 21.37 0.18
C ARG A 524 26.65 20.29 -0.88
N ALA A 525 26.46 20.63 -2.15
CA ALA A 525 26.71 19.70 -3.26
C ALA A 525 28.15 19.20 -3.23
N PHE A 526 29.12 20.10 -3.05
CA PHE A 526 30.53 19.78 -2.89
C PHE A 526 30.79 18.84 -1.69
N LEU A 527 30.31 19.18 -0.49
CA LEU A 527 30.55 18.34 0.68
C LEU A 527 29.94 16.93 0.54
N LYS A 528 28.80 16.78 -0.17
CA LYS A 528 28.20 15.46 -0.45
C LYS A 528 29.09 14.57 -1.29
N LEU A 529 29.98 15.12 -2.11
CA LEU A 529 30.90 14.31 -2.92
C LEU A 529 31.92 13.57 -2.04
N PHE A 530 32.41 14.23 -0.98
CA PHE A 530 33.56 13.73 -0.23
C PHE A 530 33.25 13.22 1.18
N VAL A 531 32.14 13.66 1.79
CA VAL A 531 31.79 13.34 3.17
C VAL A 531 30.60 12.38 3.23
N GLU A 532 30.76 11.28 3.95
CA GLU A 532 29.68 10.33 4.25
C GLU A 532 28.92 10.76 5.51
N ARG A 533 29.63 10.99 6.62
CA ARG A 533 29.05 11.49 7.87
C ARG A 533 30.06 12.29 8.69
N VAL A 534 29.56 13.20 9.51
CA VAL A 534 30.34 13.94 10.52
C VAL A 534 29.83 13.53 11.89
N GLU A 535 30.72 12.99 12.72
CA GLU A 535 30.40 12.55 14.08
C GLU A 535 30.96 13.54 15.10
N VAL A 536 30.13 13.96 16.06
CA VAL A 536 30.52 14.89 17.13
C VAL A 536 30.43 14.21 18.49
N ARG A 537 31.54 14.22 19.21
CA ARG A 537 31.66 13.70 20.58
C ARG A 537 31.24 14.72 21.63
N LYS A 538 30.82 14.24 22.79
CA LYS A 538 30.55 15.08 23.95
C LYS A 538 31.81 15.83 24.37
N ALA A 539 31.63 17.06 24.85
CA ALA A 539 32.72 17.84 25.43
C ALA A 539 33.21 17.18 26.74
N SER A 540 34.51 17.22 26.98
CA SER A 540 35.14 16.72 28.21
C SER A 540 34.78 17.57 29.43
N ALA A 541 34.52 18.87 29.22
CA ALA A 541 34.15 19.84 30.25
C ALA A 541 33.00 20.77 29.82
N PHE A 542 32.25 21.30 30.80
CA PHE A 542 31.21 22.32 30.59
C PHE A 542 31.89 23.68 30.38
N GLY A 543 31.68 24.30 29.22
CA GLY A 543 32.48 25.44 28.77
C GLY A 543 32.34 26.68 29.65
N THR A 544 33.42 27.06 30.33
CA THR A 544 33.76 28.47 30.55
C THR A 544 34.36 29.03 29.27
N GLN A 545 34.29 30.35 29.10
CA GLN A 545 34.66 31.08 27.88
C GLN A 545 36.14 30.93 27.44
N TYR A 546 36.96 30.15 28.16
CA TYR A 546 38.42 30.11 28.07
C TYR A 546 39.04 28.73 27.79
N ALA A 547 38.28 27.64 27.75
CA ALA A 547 38.81 26.32 27.36
C ALA A 547 37.74 25.35 26.79
N PRO A 548 37.08 25.67 25.65
CA PRO A 548 36.35 24.66 24.90
C PRO A 548 37.34 23.68 24.25
N ASP A 549 37.10 22.37 24.34
CA ASP A 549 37.86 21.38 23.58
C ASP A 549 37.92 21.80 22.09
N PRO A 550 39.09 21.75 21.44
CA PRO A 550 39.23 22.05 20.03
C PRO A 550 38.26 21.24 19.17
N VAL A 551 37.69 21.86 18.12
CA VAL A 551 36.70 21.18 17.26
C VAL A 551 37.27 19.91 16.61
N ASN A 552 38.55 19.90 16.26
CA ASN A 552 39.26 18.75 15.68
C ASN A 552 39.38 17.56 16.64
N GLU A 553 39.34 17.77 17.95
CA GLU A 553 39.36 16.67 18.94
C GLU A 553 37.95 16.08 19.14
N ARG A 554 36.91 16.89 18.90
CA ARG A 554 35.51 16.51 19.09
C ARG A 554 34.80 16.03 17.83
N ALA A 555 35.22 16.47 16.64
CA ALA A 555 34.57 16.20 15.38
C ALA A 555 35.39 15.26 14.50
N ARG A 556 34.78 14.14 14.11
CA ARG A 556 35.37 13.16 13.20
C ARG A 556 34.64 13.15 11.87
N ILE A 557 35.37 13.27 10.77
CA ILE A 557 34.85 13.16 9.41
C ILE A 557 35.00 11.71 8.96
N HIS A 558 33.90 11.12 8.52
CA HIS A 558 33.87 9.85 7.81
C HIS A 558 33.78 10.15 6.32
N TRP A 559 34.82 9.76 5.60
CA TRP A 559 34.99 10.03 4.18
C TRP A 559 34.18 9.06 3.32
N ALA A 560 33.77 9.52 2.14
CA ALA A 560 33.07 8.70 1.17
C ALA A 560 33.91 7.48 0.74
N LYS A 561 33.29 6.31 0.67
CA LYS A 561 33.92 5.06 0.22
C LYS A 561 33.07 4.31 -0.82
N PRO A 562 33.69 3.57 -1.77
CA PRO A 562 32.96 2.73 -2.72
C PRO A 562 32.12 1.66 -1.99
N GLY A 563 30.88 1.45 -2.41
CA GLY A 563 29.99 0.43 -1.82
C GLY A 563 29.32 0.82 -0.50
N GLY A 564 29.59 2.02 0.04
CA GLY A 564 28.79 2.60 1.10
C GLY A 564 27.39 2.90 0.56
N SER A 565 26.39 2.14 1.01
CA SER A 565 25.00 2.55 0.82
C SER A 565 24.88 3.97 1.35
N ALA A 566 24.55 4.92 0.48
CA ALA A 566 23.95 6.16 0.94
C ALA A 566 22.61 5.76 1.58
N SER A 567 22.69 5.33 2.84
CA SER A 567 21.55 5.10 3.72
C SER A 567 21.00 6.48 4.02
N ILE A 568 20.21 6.99 3.07
CA ILE A 568 19.35 8.16 3.23
C ILE A 568 18.09 7.69 3.93
#